data_AF-A0A1E5KSS8-F1
#
_entry.id   AF-A0A1E5KSS8-F1
#
_cell.length_a   1.000
_cell.length_b   1.000
_cell.length_c   1.000
_cell.angle_alpha   90.00
_cell.angle_beta   90.00
_cell.angle_gamma   90.00
#
_symmetry.space_group_name_H-M   'P 1'
#
loop_
_entity.id
_entity.type
_entity.pdbx_description
1 polymer ?
#
loop_
_entity_poly.entity_id
_entity_poly.type
_entity_poly.pdbx_seq_one_letter_code
_entity_poly.pdbx_strand_id
1 'polypeptide(L)'
;MKGLVPVTRLQANNGIFWSGQDQNYLPRLMNYLNMEFKEYCWEIVPIYELTEERMKTFDAVAITPLSNSFYKRIHELNRDIKMIRVNADKFMRQIAPKAAVIGRTTGYVLANGTKMSQKRTPKEKEVFTYDNLRQVMRDYPTIYWQVLSIEELTERLNQHSKNVTVGLIPETYDYEADLEKNFPEVKILKLRPKPLEEIPKVYEIVMILTGTITMLLMVLRVFF
;
A
#
# COMPACT_ATOMS: atom_id res chain seq x y z
N MET A 1 -10.53 -29.18 -4.94
CA MET A 1 -9.18 -29.05 -4.36
C MET A 1 -9.18 -27.83 -3.44
N LYS A 2 -8.33 -27.76 -2.39
CA LYS A 2 -8.27 -26.61 -1.49
C LYS A 2 -7.14 -25.66 -1.91
N GLY A 3 -7.45 -24.38 -2.01
CA GLY A 3 -6.50 -23.31 -2.32
C GLY A 3 -6.29 -22.39 -1.13
N LEU A 4 -5.05 -21.93 -0.94
CA LEU A 4 -4.65 -21.04 0.14
C LEU A 4 -4.30 -19.64 -0.40
N VAL A 5 -4.79 -18.60 0.25
CA VAL A 5 -4.33 -17.22 0.09
C VAL A 5 -3.63 -16.78 1.39
N PRO A 6 -2.29 -16.73 1.43
CA PRO A 6 -1.55 -16.35 2.62
C PRO A 6 -1.59 -14.83 2.83
N VAL A 7 -1.97 -14.40 4.03
CA VAL A 7 -2.07 -12.96 4.39
C VAL A 7 -1.30 -12.62 5.66
N THR A 8 -0.81 -11.39 5.75
CA THR A 8 -0.14 -10.85 6.94
C THR A 8 -1.16 -10.20 7.88
N ARG A 9 -1.92 -11.02 8.61
CA ARG A 9 -2.84 -10.56 9.67
C ARG A 9 -2.13 -10.31 11.02
N LEU A 10 -0.81 -10.23 11.12
CA LEU A 10 -0.14 -9.86 12.38
C LEU A 10 0.86 -8.71 12.19
N GLN A 11 0.84 -7.80 13.15
CA GLN A 11 1.68 -6.60 13.23
C GLN A 11 3.10 -7.06 13.52
N ALA A 12 4.05 -6.79 12.63
CA ALA A 12 5.45 -6.90 13.02
C ALA A 12 5.73 -5.81 14.06
N ASN A 13 6.42 -6.14 15.15
CA ASN A 13 6.76 -5.23 16.26
C ASN A 13 7.50 -3.94 15.83
N ASN A 14 7.94 -3.87 14.57
CA ASN A 14 8.84 -2.84 14.06
C ASN A 14 8.12 -1.89 13.08
N GLY A 15 6.81 -2.03 12.91
CA GLY A 15 6.05 -1.19 11.99
C GLY A 15 4.59 -1.20 12.33
N ILE A 16 4.10 -0.08 12.86
CA ILE A 16 2.66 0.18 12.94
C ILE A 16 2.13 0.24 11.51
N PHE A 17 1.61 -0.88 10.99
CA PHE A 17 0.83 -0.89 9.75
C PHE A 17 -0.24 -1.96 9.84
N TRP A 18 -1.51 -1.55 9.97
CA TRP A 18 -2.64 -2.50 9.99
C TRP A 18 -3.86 -2.14 9.15
N SER A 19 -4.30 -3.20 8.45
CA SER A 19 -5.66 -3.60 8.05
C SER A 19 -6.31 -3.08 6.77
N GLY A 20 -5.98 -1.88 6.27
CA GLY A 20 -6.72 -1.31 5.13
C GLY A 20 -6.44 -1.96 3.76
N GLN A 21 -5.24 -2.52 3.54
CA GLN A 21 -4.88 -3.00 2.19
C GLN A 21 -5.49 -4.38 1.88
N ASP A 22 -5.39 -5.35 2.80
CA ASP A 22 -5.96 -6.70 2.64
C ASP A 22 -7.48 -6.65 2.42
N GLN A 23 -8.23 -5.87 3.19
CA GLN A 23 -9.69 -5.74 3.00
C GLN A 23 -10.09 -5.21 1.61
N ASN A 24 -9.22 -4.41 0.99
CA ASN A 24 -9.53 -3.75 -0.28
C ASN A 24 -9.19 -4.59 -1.52
N TYR A 25 -8.09 -5.36 -1.50
CA TYR A 25 -7.73 -6.21 -2.65
C TYR A 25 -8.25 -7.65 -2.52
N LEU A 26 -8.46 -8.18 -1.31
CA LEU A 26 -8.85 -9.58 -1.13
C LEU A 26 -10.14 -9.93 -1.89
N PRO A 27 -11.23 -9.15 -1.87
CA PRO A 27 -12.42 -9.48 -2.66
C PRO A 27 -12.13 -9.59 -4.16
N ARG A 28 -11.27 -8.70 -4.70
CA ARG A 28 -10.87 -8.70 -6.12
C ARG A 28 -9.97 -9.88 -6.44
N LEU A 29 -9.05 -10.21 -5.55
CA LEU A 29 -8.18 -11.37 -5.66
C LEU A 29 -8.99 -12.67 -5.62
N MET A 30 -9.96 -12.77 -4.70
CA MET A 30 -10.82 -13.94 -4.58
C MET A 30 -11.67 -14.12 -5.84
N ASN A 31 -12.25 -13.04 -6.38
CA ASN A 31 -12.97 -13.09 -7.67
C ASN A 31 -12.05 -13.56 -8.80
N TYR A 32 -10.84 -13.01 -8.89
CA TYR A 32 -9.85 -13.43 -9.87
C TYR A 32 -9.53 -14.93 -9.77
N LEU A 33 -9.21 -15.40 -8.56
CA LEU A 33 -8.86 -16.79 -8.30
C LEU A 33 -10.03 -17.74 -8.58
N ASN A 34 -11.25 -17.35 -8.20
CA ASN A 34 -12.47 -18.11 -8.48
C ASN A 34 -12.82 -18.12 -9.98
N MET A 35 -12.36 -17.16 -10.78
CA MET A 35 -12.59 -17.14 -12.22
C MET A 35 -11.54 -17.94 -13.00
N GLU A 36 -10.27 -17.82 -12.63
CA GLU A 36 -9.15 -18.37 -13.40
C GLU A 36 -8.68 -19.74 -12.88
N PHE A 37 -8.97 -20.06 -11.62
CA PHE A 37 -8.58 -21.29 -10.95
C PHE A 37 -9.78 -21.90 -10.21
N LYS A 38 -10.84 -22.19 -10.98
CA LYS A 38 -12.15 -22.68 -10.51
C LYS A 38 -12.10 -24.04 -9.81
N GLU A 39 -11.06 -24.83 -10.06
CA GLU A 39 -10.86 -26.16 -9.48
C GLU A 39 -10.50 -26.13 -7.98
N TYR A 40 -10.14 -24.95 -7.47
CA TYR A 40 -9.79 -24.73 -6.06
C TYR A 40 -10.88 -23.96 -5.32
N CYS A 41 -11.18 -24.41 -4.11
CA CYS A 41 -11.93 -23.64 -3.12
C CYS A 41 -10.92 -22.85 -2.27
N TRP A 42 -10.92 -21.54 -2.41
CA TRP A 42 -9.90 -20.65 -1.85
C TRP A 42 -10.24 -20.22 -0.41
N GLU A 43 -9.26 -20.37 0.49
CA GLU A 43 -9.33 -19.95 1.88
C GLU A 43 -8.24 -18.91 2.18
N ILE A 44 -8.61 -17.85 2.89
CA ILE A 44 -7.68 -16.81 3.31
C ILE A 44 -7.12 -17.21 4.67
N VAL A 45 -5.82 -17.54 4.72
CA VAL A 45 -5.17 -18.00 5.95
C VAL A 45 -4.05 -17.05 6.35
N PRO A 46 -4.04 -16.60 7.60
CA PRO A 46 -2.92 -15.83 8.13
C PRO A 46 -1.62 -16.63 8.17
N ILE A 47 -0.51 -15.97 7.84
CA ILE A 47 0.80 -16.63 7.76
C ILE A 47 1.27 -17.20 9.09
N TYR A 48 0.87 -16.60 10.22
CA TYR A 48 1.21 -17.13 11.55
C TYR A 48 0.48 -18.44 11.86
N GLU A 49 -0.59 -18.77 11.13
CA GLU A 49 -1.32 -20.03 11.29
C GLU A 49 -0.81 -21.12 10.33
N LEU A 50 0.18 -20.82 9.48
CA LEU A 50 0.76 -21.78 8.55
C LEU A 50 1.75 -22.70 9.29
N THR A 51 1.28 -23.91 9.59
CA THR A 51 2.07 -25.05 10.07
C THR A 51 2.19 -26.11 8.98
N GLU A 52 3.13 -27.05 9.10
CA GLU A 52 3.26 -28.16 8.13
C GLU A 52 1.96 -28.97 8.03
N GLU A 53 1.33 -29.29 9.17
CA GLU A 53 0.07 -30.03 9.21
C GLU A 53 -1.06 -29.29 8.48
N ARG A 54 -1.18 -27.97 8.70
CA ARG A 54 -2.19 -27.17 8.03
C ARG A 54 -1.90 -27.05 6.52
N MET A 55 -0.62 -26.92 6.15
CA MET A 55 -0.19 -26.86 4.76
C MET A 55 -0.46 -28.15 3.96
N LYS A 56 -0.53 -29.31 4.62
CA LYS A 56 -0.93 -30.58 3.97
C LYS A 56 -2.40 -30.62 3.56
N THR A 57 -3.25 -29.75 4.12
CA THR A 57 -4.67 -29.69 3.77
C THR A 57 -4.95 -28.88 2.51
N PHE A 58 -3.93 -28.22 1.94
CA PHE A 58 -4.05 -27.36 0.76
C PHE A 58 -3.30 -27.96 -0.44
N ASP A 59 -3.94 -27.92 -1.60
CA ASP A 59 -3.38 -28.41 -2.86
C ASP A 59 -2.69 -27.29 -3.65
N ALA A 60 -3.05 -26.04 -3.40
CA ALA A 60 -2.48 -24.87 -4.08
C ALA A 60 -2.35 -23.66 -3.15
N VAL A 61 -1.43 -22.76 -3.49
CA VAL A 61 -1.24 -21.48 -2.79
C VAL A 61 -1.07 -20.34 -3.78
N ALA A 62 -1.84 -19.27 -3.58
CA ALA A 62 -1.79 -18.05 -4.38
C ALA A 62 -0.81 -17.06 -3.76
N ILE A 63 0.36 -16.90 -4.37
CA ILE A 63 1.35 -15.91 -3.95
C ILE A 63 1.11 -14.61 -4.70
N THR A 64 0.89 -13.53 -3.96
CA THR A 64 0.74 -12.18 -4.50
C THR A 64 2.04 -11.41 -4.30
N PRO A 65 2.20 -10.22 -4.92
CA PRO A 65 3.34 -9.36 -4.66
C PRO A 65 3.49 -8.99 -3.18
N LEU A 66 2.40 -8.98 -2.41
CA LEU A 66 2.40 -8.68 -0.97
C LEU A 66 2.84 -9.87 -0.13
N SER A 67 2.55 -11.09 -0.57
CA SER A 67 2.94 -12.32 0.14
C SER A 67 4.21 -12.98 -0.43
N ASN A 68 4.87 -12.36 -1.42
CA ASN A 68 6.04 -12.92 -2.09
C ASN A 68 7.24 -13.13 -1.16
N SER A 69 7.40 -12.31 -0.12
CA SER A 69 8.45 -12.47 0.90
C SER A 69 8.36 -13.82 1.64
N PHE A 70 7.17 -14.42 1.69
CA PHE A 70 6.92 -15.70 2.39
C PHE A 70 7.03 -16.92 1.47
N TYR A 71 7.35 -16.72 0.19
CA TYR A 71 7.47 -17.79 -0.80
C TYR A 71 8.37 -18.94 -0.32
N LYS A 72 9.57 -18.62 0.20
CA LYS A 72 10.54 -19.63 0.64
C LYS A 72 10.00 -20.46 1.80
N ARG A 73 9.45 -19.79 2.82
CA ARG A 73 8.86 -20.44 3.99
C ARG A 73 7.71 -21.38 3.62
N ILE A 74 6.82 -20.95 2.72
CA ILE A 74 5.69 -21.77 2.26
C ILE A 74 6.18 -23.02 1.53
N HIS A 75 7.19 -22.88 0.67
CA HIS A 75 7.78 -23.99 -0.07
C HIS A 75 8.55 -24.97 0.84
N GLU A 76 9.14 -24.47 1.92
CA GLU A 76 9.76 -25.32 2.95
C GLU A 76 8.73 -26.15 3.71
N LEU A 77 7.57 -25.56 4.04
CA LEU A 77 6.48 -26.24 4.78
C LEU A 77 5.73 -27.29 3.94
N ASN A 78 5.64 -27.09 2.62
CA ASN A 78 5.08 -28.08 1.69
C ASN A 78 5.71 -27.90 0.31
N ARG A 79 6.56 -28.85 -0.10
CA ARG A 79 7.27 -28.80 -1.39
C ARG A 79 6.39 -29.12 -2.58
N ASP A 80 5.33 -29.90 -2.37
CA ASP A 80 4.48 -30.44 -3.43
C ASP A 80 3.27 -29.54 -3.73
N ILE A 81 3.07 -28.47 -2.94
CA ILE A 81 1.96 -27.55 -3.14
C ILE A 81 2.08 -26.79 -4.46
N LYS A 82 0.98 -26.70 -5.22
CA LYS A 82 0.96 -25.93 -6.47
C LYS A 82 1.06 -24.44 -6.18
N MET A 83 2.18 -23.83 -6.58
CA MET A 83 2.42 -22.40 -6.43
C MET A 83 1.79 -21.61 -7.58
N ILE A 84 0.73 -20.84 -7.30
CA ILE A 84 0.10 -19.94 -8.26
C ILE A 84 0.61 -18.52 -7.98
N ARG A 85 1.50 -18.02 -8.84
CA ARG A 85 2.03 -16.65 -8.71
C ARG A 85 1.14 -15.66 -9.46
N VAL A 86 0.57 -14.71 -8.73
CA VAL A 86 -0.13 -13.58 -9.32
C VAL A 86 0.91 -12.55 -9.74
N ASN A 87 1.09 -12.36 -11.04
CA ASN A 87 2.04 -11.41 -11.61
C ASN A 87 1.81 -10.00 -11.02
N ALA A 88 2.90 -9.30 -10.67
CA ALA A 88 2.86 -7.94 -10.14
C ALA A 88 2.11 -6.96 -11.05
N ASP A 89 2.30 -7.00 -12.37
CA ASP A 89 1.59 -6.11 -13.29
C ASP A 89 0.09 -6.39 -13.33
N LYS A 90 -0.30 -7.66 -13.38
CA LYS A 90 -1.71 -8.08 -13.35
C LYS A 90 -2.35 -7.70 -12.01
N PHE A 91 -1.62 -7.93 -10.92
CA PHE A 91 -2.04 -7.56 -9.57
C PHE A 91 -2.25 -6.05 -9.47
N MET A 92 -1.29 -5.24 -9.88
CA MET A 92 -1.36 -3.79 -9.80
C MET A 92 -2.46 -3.16 -10.67
N ARG A 93 -2.74 -3.74 -11.84
CA ARG A 93 -3.75 -3.20 -12.77
C ARG A 93 -5.19 -3.61 -12.43
N GLN A 94 -5.39 -4.82 -11.93
CA GLN A 94 -6.73 -5.43 -11.85
C GLN A 94 -7.18 -5.76 -10.42
N ILE A 95 -6.24 -5.97 -9.49
CA ILE A 95 -6.53 -6.55 -8.17
C ILE A 95 -6.24 -5.55 -7.06
N ALA A 96 -5.10 -4.87 -7.14
CA ALA A 96 -4.68 -3.90 -6.16
C ALA A 96 -5.64 -2.70 -6.10
N PRO A 97 -5.80 -2.05 -4.94
CA PRO A 97 -6.45 -0.75 -4.88
C PRO A 97 -5.69 0.24 -5.78
N LYS A 98 -6.40 1.23 -6.33
CA LYS A 98 -5.83 2.25 -7.23
C LYS A 98 -4.59 2.95 -6.62
N ALA A 99 -4.44 2.90 -5.30
CA ALA A 99 -3.37 3.51 -4.51
C ALA A 99 -2.30 2.53 -3.97
N ALA A 100 -2.21 1.27 -4.44
CA ALA A 100 -1.20 0.36 -3.91
C ALA A 100 0.24 0.77 -4.32
N VAL A 101 1.16 0.75 -3.35
CA VAL A 101 2.60 0.86 -3.60
C VAL A 101 3.34 -0.22 -2.82
N ILE A 102 4.12 -1.03 -3.53
CA ILE A 102 4.82 -2.19 -3.00
C ILE A 102 6.28 -1.83 -2.75
N GLY A 103 6.80 -2.11 -1.55
CA GLY A 103 8.23 -2.06 -1.22
C GLY A 103 8.88 -0.69 -1.18
N ARG A 104 8.10 0.40 -1.23
CA ARG A 104 8.60 1.78 -1.24
C ARG A 104 8.22 2.50 0.04
N THR A 105 9.22 3.01 0.77
CA THR A 105 9.05 3.64 2.09
C THR A 105 9.01 5.16 2.03
N THR A 106 9.47 5.76 0.92
CA THR A 106 9.69 7.20 0.81
C THR A 106 8.91 7.78 -0.38
N GLY A 107 8.19 8.86 -0.13
CA GLY A 107 7.35 9.54 -1.11
C GLY A 107 7.58 11.05 -1.11
N TYR A 108 7.66 11.62 -2.30
CA TYR A 108 7.74 13.07 -2.47
C TYR A 108 6.53 13.56 -3.24
N VAL A 109 5.86 14.60 -2.75
CA VAL A 109 4.81 15.30 -3.49
C VAL A 109 5.39 16.57 -4.08
N LEU A 110 5.39 16.68 -5.40
CA LEU A 110 5.79 17.90 -6.08
C LEU A 110 4.56 18.80 -6.18
N ALA A 111 4.39 19.68 -5.19
CA ALA A 111 3.24 20.59 -5.11
C ALA A 111 3.49 21.93 -5.80
N ASN A 112 4.74 22.32 -6.00
CA ASN A 112 5.13 23.57 -6.65
C ASN A 112 6.21 23.28 -7.70
N GLY A 113 6.00 23.75 -8.93
CA GLY A 113 7.00 23.68 -10.01
C GLY A 113 7.20 25.04 -10.68
N THR A 114 8.43 25.35 -11.04
CA THR A 114 8.79 26.49 -11.90
C THR A 114 8.34 26.20 -13.34
N LYS A 115 7.10 26.61 -13.67
CA LYS A 115 6.39 26.45 -14.96
C LYS A 115 7.27 26.03 -16.16
N MET A 116 7.28 24.73 -16.48
CA MET A 116 7.93 24.22 -17.71
C MET A 116 7.09 24.43 -18.98
N SER A 117 5.76 24.56 -18.89
CA SER A 117 4.93 24.97 -20.04
C SER A 117 3.52 25.40 -19.61
N GLN A 118 2.96 26.44 -20.22
CA GLN A 118 1.58 26.89 -19.96
C GLN A 118 0.51 26.12 -20.74
N LYS A 119 0.89 25.16 -21.61
CA LYS A 119 -0.06 24.49 -22.52
C LYS A 119 -0.94 23.41 -21.86
N ARG A 120 -0.63 22.97 -20.64
CA ARG A 120 -1.34 21.87 -19.94
C ARG A 120 -1.71 22.18 -18.49
N THR A 121 -1.47 23.41 -18.04
CA THR A 121 -1.84 23.82 -16.69
C THR A 121 -3.37 23.95 -16.60
N PRO A 122 -4.01 23.39 -15.57
CA PRO A 122 -5.45 23.58 -15.35
C PRO A 122 -5.79 25.07 -15.28
N LYS A 123 -6.99 25.46 -15.77
CA LYS A 123 -7.44 26.86 -15.75
C LYS A 123 -7.64 27.39 -14.32
N GLU A 124 -7.96 26.51 -13.38
CA GLU A 124 -8.07 26.80 -11.96
C GLU A 124 -6.85 26.25 -11.22
N LYS A 125 -6.19 27.11 -10.44
CA LYS A 125 -5.10 26.68 -9.56
C LYS A 125 -5.69 25.99 -8.34
N GLU A 126 -5.58 24.67 -8.29
CA GLU A 126 -5.90 23.91 -7.08
C GLU A 126 -4.69 24.00 -6.14
N VAL A 127 -4.82 24.79 -5.07
CA VAL A 127 -3.79 24.89 -4.03
C VAL A 127 -3.73 23.56 -3.28
N PHE A 128 -2.57 22.91 -3.32
CA PHE A 128 -2.32 21.71 -2.53
C PHE A 128 -2.18 22.08 -1.05
N THR A 129 -3.16 21.69 -0.24
CA THR A 129 -3.24 21.99 1.19
C THR A 129 -2.69 20.86 2.05
N TYR A 130 -2.52 21.14 3.34
CA TYR A 130 -2.16 20.13 4.32
C TYR A 130 -3.20 18.99 4.41
N ASP A 131 -4.49 19.29 4.24
CA ASP A 131 -5.54 18.26 4.24
C ASP A 131 -5.43 17.34 3.02
N ASN A 132 -5.01 17.86 1.87
CA ASN A 132 -4.70 17.04 0.71
C ASN A 132 -3.50 16.11 0.98
N LEU A 133 -2.45 16.61 1.65
CA LEU A 133 -1.32 15.78 2.07
C LEU A 133 -1.78 14.67 3.03
N ARG A 134 -2.61 15.00 4.02
CA ARG A 134 -3.16 14.00 4.96
C ARG A 134 -3.99 12.95 4.24
N GLN A 135 -4.78 13.34 3.23
CA GLN A 135 -5.52 12.38 2.42
C GLN A 135 -4.57 11.50 1.60
N VAL A 136 -3.49 12.05 1.04
CA VAL A 136 -2.45 11.27 0.35
C VAL A 136 -1.78 10.27 1.31
N MET A 137 -1.46 10.69 2.53
CA MET A 137 -0.92 9.79 3.56
C MET A 137 -1.93 8.68 3.93
N ARG A 138 -3.24 8.95 3.90
CA ARG A 138 -4.27 7.91 4.12
C ARG A 138 -4.42 6.97 2.94
N ASP A 139 -4.40 7.48 1.72
CA ASP A 139 -4.50 6.71 0.49
C ASP A 139 -3.26 5.80 0.31
N TYR A 140 -2.10 6.26 0.77
CA TYR A 140 -0.80 5.61 0.61
C TYR A 140 -0.04 5.53 1.95
N PRO A 141 -0.55 4.75 2.93
CA PRO A 141 -0.06 4.78 4.31
C PRO A 141 1.37 4.27 4.44
N THR A 142 1.81 3.35 3.57
CA THR A 142 3.13 2.73 3.60
C THR A 142 4.26 3.63 3.12
N ILE A 143 3.94 4.86 2.69
CA ILE A 143 4.89 5.82 2.15
C ILE A 143 4.96 7.03 3.08
N TYR A 144 6.18 7.40 3.48
CA TYR A 144 6.42 8.67 4.16
C TYR A 144 6.43 9.80 3.14
N TRP A 145 5.36 10.60 3.13
CA TRP A 145 5.19 11.69 2.17
C TRP A 145 5.78 13.01 2.66
N GLN A 146 6.54 13.67 1.79
CA GLN A 146 7.01 15.03 2.01
C GLN A 146 6.70 15.90 0.79
N VAL A 147 6.20 17.11 1.03
CA VAL A 147 6.01 18.11 -0.03
C VAL A 147 7.35 18.80 -0.28
N LEU A 148 7.80 18.84 -1.53
CA LEU A 148 9.09 19.40 -1.95
C LEU A 148 8.93 20.31 -3.17
N SER A 149 9.90 21.22 -3.35
CA SER A 149 10.11 21.92 -4.62
C SER A 149 10.76 21.01 -5.66
N ILE A 150 10.81 21.45 -6.93
CA ILE A 150 11.46 20.69 -7.99
C ILE A 150 12.98 20.57 -7.77
N GLU A 151 13.60 21.62 -7.23
CA GLU A 151 15.03 21.66 -6.92
C GLU A 151 15.35 20.63 -5.81
N GLU A 152 14.59 20.67 -4.71
CA GLU A 152 14.75 19.73 -3.59
C GLU A 152 14.47 18.28 -3.98
N LEU A 153 13.44 18.06 -4.82
CA LEU A 153 13.11 16.75 -5.34
C LEU A 153 14.28 16.20 -6.16
N THR A 154 14.83 17.00 -7.07
CA THR A 154 15.93 16.60 -7.95
C THR A 154 17.18 16.29 -7.13
N GLU A 155 17.52 17.12 -6.14
CA GLU A 155 18.64 16.87 -5.24
C GLU A 155 18.49 15.53 -4.50
N ARG A 156 17.30 15.25 -3.93
CA ARG A 156 17.04 14.01 -3.20
C ARG A 156 17.06 12.78 -4.10
N LEU A 157 16.50 12.88 -5.30
CA LEU A 157 16.54 11.78 -6.27
C LEU A 157 17.96 11.48 -6.76
N ASN A 158 18.82 12.50 -6.88
CA ASN A 158 20.24 12.32 -7.19
C ASN A 158 21.00 11.60 -6.07
N GLN A 159 20.62 11.84 -4.81
CA GLN A 159 21.21 11.16 -3.65
C GLN A 159 20.70 9.71 -3.50
N HIS A 160 19.39 9.51 -3.66
CA HIS A 160 18.74 8.21 -3.51
C HIS A 160 17.43 8.14 -4.31
N SER A 161 17.45 7.42 -5.43
CA SER A 161 16.28 7.21 -6.29
C SER A 161 15.60 5.84 -6.09
N LYS A 162 16.27 4.90 -5.42
CA LYS A 162 15.75 3.55 -5.20
C LYS A 162 14.59 3.55 -4.21
N ASN A 163 13.56 2.78 -4.54
CA ASN A 163 12.35 2.64 -3.71
C ASN A 163 11.63 3.97 -3.40
N VAL A 164 11.81 4.99 -4.24
CA VAL A 164 11.14 6.28 -4.11
C VAL A 164 9.88 6.32 -4.97
N THR A 165 8.85 6.98 -4.44
CA THR A 165 7.62 7.30 -5.17
C THR A 165 7.49 8.82 -5.29
N VAL A 166 7.18 9.32 -6.48
CA VAL A 166 6.91 10.75 -6.70
C VAL A 166 5.46 10.94 -7.05
N GLY A 167 4.75 11.69 -6.22
CA GLY A 167 3.39 12.14 -6.45
C GLY A 167 3.41 13.48 -7.17
N LEU A 168 2.88 13.53 -8.38
CA LEU A 168 2.65 14.75 -9.13
C LEU A 168 1.19 15.18 -8.93
N ILE A 169 0.95 16.47 -8.80
CA ILE A 169 -0.39 17.06 -8.80
C ILE A 169 -0.70 17.62 -10.22
N PRO A 170 -1.94 17.99 -10.55
CA PRO A 170 -2.29 18.47 -11.89
C PRO A 170 -1.39 19.58 -12.42
N GLU A 171 -0.93 20.49 -11.56
CA GLU A 171 -0.04 21.59 -11.93
C GLU A 171 1.39 21.12 -12.28
N THR A 172 1.78 19.92 -11.86
CA THR A 172 3.15 19.39 -11.98
C THR A 172 3.24 18.15 -12.87
N TYR A 173 2.16 17.78 -13.57
CA TYR A 173 2.16 16.65 -14.51
C TYR A 173 3.14 16.82 -15.67
N ASP A 174 3.49 18.04 -16.05
CA ASP A 174 4.43 18.28 -17.14
C ASP A 174 5.87 17.79 -16.82
N TYR A 175 6.20 17.59 -15.54
CA TYR A 175 7.50 17.03 -15.12
C TYR A 175 7.57 15.50 -15.23
N GLU A 176 6.46 14.81 -15.52
CA GLU A 176 6.42 13.34 -15.59
C GLU A 176 7.46 12.80 -16.57
N ALA A 177 7.47 13.29 -17.81
CA ALA A 177 8.38 12.80 -18.85
C ALA A 177 9.86 13.03 -18.50
N ASP A 178 10.19 14.17 -17.90
CA ASP A 178 11.56 14.50 -17.50
C ASP A 178 12.02 13.65 -16.30
N LEU A 179 11.13 13.39 -15.34
CA LEU A 179 11.42 12.52 -14.19
C LEU A 179 11.56 11.05 -14.61
N GLU A 180 10.72 10.55 -15.52
CA GLU A 180 10.86 9.18 -16.05
C GLU A 180 12.16 9.01 -16.83
N LYS A 181 12.57 10.02 -17.60
CA LYS A 181 13.80 10.00 -18.39
C LYS A 181 15.05 10.03 -17.50
N ASN A 182 15.09 10.90 -16.50
CA ASN A 182 16.28 11.10 -15.67
C ASN A 182 16.35 10.13 -14.48
N PHE A 183 15.21 9.63 -13.99
CA PHE A 183 15.11 8.75 -12.82
C PHE A 183 14.19 7.54 -13.09
N PRO A 184 14.58 6.62 -13.98
CA PRO A 184 13.71 5.51 -14.43
C PRO A 184 13.33 4.51 -13.32
N GLU A 185 14.06 4.50 -12.19
CA GLU A 185 13.76 3.62 -11.04
C GLU A 185 12.64 4.18 -10.14
N VAL A 186 12.29 5.46 -10.29
CA VAL A 186 11.27 6.15 -9.50
C VAL A 186 9.89 5.80 -10.03
N LYS A 187 8.96 5.49 -9.12
CA LYS A 187 7.55 5.34 -9.49
C LYS A 187 6.85 6.69 -9.46
N ILE A 188 6.30 7.12 -10.58
CA ILE A 188 5.49 8.32 -10.65
C ILE A 188 4.01 7.98 -10.43
N LEU A 189 3.34 8.79 -9.61
CA LEU A 189 1.91 8.72 -9.33
C LEU A 189 1.27 10.05 -9.65
N LYS A 190 0.18 10.02 -10.42
CA LYS A 190 -0.69 11.19 -10.60
C LYS A 190 -1.66 11.28 -9.44
N LEU A 191 -1.36 12.18 -8.51
CA LEU A 191 -2.25 12.53 -7.42
C LEU A 191 -3.25 13.56 -7.92
N ARG A 192 -4.49 13.44 -7.44
CA ARG A 192 -5.49 14.51 -7.53
C ARG A 192 -5.72 15.01 -6.12
N PRO A 193 -5.58 16.32 -5.86
CA PRO A 193 -5.94 16.90 -4.57
C PRO A 193 -7.37 16.50 -4.24
N LYS A 194 -7.56 15.87 -3.08
CA LYS A 194 -8.88 15.52 -2.56
C LYS A 194 -9.03 16.10 -1.17
N PRO A 195 -10.22 16.57 -0.79
CA PRO A 195 -10.47 16.91 0.60
C PRO A 195 -10.20 15.71 1.50
N LEU A 196 -9.81 15.97 2.74
CA LEU A 196 -9.65 14.94 3.74
C LEU A 196 -11.01 14.26 3.94
N GLU A 197 -11.09 12.98 3.59
CA GLU A 197 -12.31 12.20 3.78
C GLU A 197 -12.60 12.09 5.29
N GLU A 198 -13.87 12.16 5.68
CA GLU A 198 -14.23 11.97 7.07
C GLU A 198 -13.79 10.58 7.54
N ILE A 199 -13.23 10.51 8.74
CA ILE A 199 -12.92 9.22 9.35
C ILE A 199 -14.27 8.50 9.53
N PRO A 200 -14.42 7.23 9.09
CA PRO A 200 -15.67 6.52 9.34
C PRO A 200 -15.95 6.53 10.84
N LYS A 201 -17.15 6.98 11.26
CA LYS A 201 -17.52 7.19 12.68
C LYS A 201 -17.16 6.02 13.61
N VAL A 202 -17.15 4.80 13.07
CA VAL A 202 -16.72 3.58 13.76
C VAL A 202 -15.27 3.66 14.25
N TYR A 203 -14.35 4.20 13.44
CA TYR A 203 -12.95 4.39 13.84
C TYR A 203 -12.78 5.46 14.91
N GLU A 204 -13.54 6.56 14.85
CA GLU A 204 -13.54 7.56 15.93
C GLU A 204 -14.00 6.95 17.25
N ILE A 205 -15.09 6.18 17.23
CA ILE A 205 -15.60 5.50 18.42
C ILE A 205 -14.55 4.54 19.00
N VAL A 206 -13.90 3.74 18.15
CA VAL A 206 -12.85 2.78 18.59
C VAL A 206 -11.64 3.52 19.16
N MET A 207 -11.22 4.63 18.57
CA MET A 207 -10.09 5.44 19.06
C MET A 207 -10.40 6.08 20.41
N ILE A 208 -11.61 6.60 20.58
CA ILE A 208 -12.08 7.15 21.86
C ILE A 208 -12.11 6.04 22.90
N LEU A 209 -12.68 4.87 22.57
CA LEU A 209 -12.77 3.75 23.49
C LEU A 209 -11.38 3.27 23.95
N THR A 210 -10.46 3.07 23.00
CA THR A 210 -9.08 2.67 23.32
C THR A 210 -8.36 3.75 24.11
N GLY A 211 -8.48 5.03 23.75
CA GLY A 211 -7.91 6.14 24.51
C GLY A 211 -8.41 6.18 25.96
N THR A 212 -9.72 6.02 26.15
CA THR A 212 -10.36 6.03 27.48
C THR A 212 -9.90 4.85 28.34
N ILE A 213 -9.88 3.64 27.75
CA ILE A 213 -9.38 2.43 28.43
C ILE A 213 -7.90 2.59 28.79
N THR A 214 -7.09 3.14 27.88
CA THR A 214 -5.65 3.34 28.13
C THR A 214 -5.41 4.35 29.26
N MET A 215 -6.18 5.44 29.29
CA MET A 215 -6.15 6.40 30.40
C MET A 215 -6.54 5.75 31.72
N LEU A 216 -7.63 4.98 31.73
CA LEU A 216 -8.10 4.27 32.93
C LEU A 216 -7.05 3.29 33.45
N LEU A 217 -6.41 2.54 32.56
CA LEU A 217 -5.32 1.62 32.89
C LEU A 217 -4.09 2.36 33.42
N MET A 218 -3.74 3.52 32.83
CA MET A 218 -2.64 4.34 33.34
C MET A 218 -2.94 4.89 34.74
N VAL A 219 -4.16 5.35 34.99
CA VAL A 219 -4.59 5.83 36.32
C VAL A 219 -4.54 4.68 37.33
N LEU A 220 -5.09 3.52 37.00
CA LEU A 220 -5.03 2.33 37.86
C LEU A 220 -3.58 1.92 38.18
N ARG A 221 -2.65 2.09 37.24
CA ARG A 221 -1.21 1.82 37.43
C ARG A 221 -0.47 2.85 38.29
N VAL A 222 -1.07 3.99 38.59
CA VAL A 222 -0.53 4.99 39.53
C VAL A 222 -0.98 4.68 40.97
N PHE A 223 -2.10 3.97 41.13
CA PHE A 223 -2.67 3.62 42.43
C PHE A 223 -2.37 2.18 42.88
N PHE A 224 -1.80 1.34 42.02
CA PHE A 224 -1.28 -0.01 42.29
C PHE A 224 0.19 -0.11 41.89
#